data_AF-A0A957WXB0-F1
#
_entry.id   AF-A0A957WXB0-F1
#
_cell.length_a   1.000
_cell.length_b   1.000
_cell.length_c   1.000
_cell.angle_alpha   90.00
_cell.angle_beta   90.00
_cell.angle_gamma   90.00
#
_symmetry.space_group_name_H-M   'P 1'
#
loop_
_entity.id
_entity.type
_entity.pdbx_description
1 polymer ?
#
loop_
_entity_poly.entity_id
_entity_poly.type
_entity_poly.pdbx_seq_one_letter_code
_entity_poly.pdbx_strand_id
1 'polypeptide(L)'
;MTTLALLHTGTFLASIFTDLCHEAMPDVEVFNMVDESLIKNTIKANEVTPQTARRLVNHLKSAEEAGADAILVTCSSIGPAVEAAQQFLNIPVIRVDVPLADR
;
A
#
# COMPACT_ATOMS: atom_id res chain seq x y z
N MET A 1 -13.29 -11.90 -10.14
CA MET A 1 -11.97 -12.34 -9.64
C MET A 1 -11.46 -11.21 -8.78
N THR A 2 -11.06 -11.50 -7.54
CA THR A 2 -10.66 -10.45 -6.60
C THR A 2 -9.27 -9.94 -6.97
N THR A 3 -9.10 -8.62 -6.99
CA THR A 3 -7.84 -7.96 -7.35
C THR A 3 -7.24 -7.23 -6.14
N LEU A 4 -6.00 -7.55 -5.79
CA LEU A 4 -5.25 -6.91 -4.70
C LEU A 4 -4.14 -6.03 -5.27
N ALA A 5 -4.16 -4.74 -4.93
CA ALA A 5 -3.04 -3.85 -5.21
C ALA A 5 -2.02 -3.90 -4.08
N LEU A 6 -0.74 -3.98 -4.44
CA LEU A 6 0.38 -3.93 -3.51
C LEU A 6 1.14 -2.61 -3.69
N LEU A 7 1.16 -1.77 -2.66
CA LEU A 7 1.89 -0.49 -2.69
C LEU A 7 3.19 -0.61 -1.90
N HIS A 8 4.30 -0.41 -2.61
CA HIS A 8 5.65 -0.51 -2.09
C HIS A 8 6.40 0.81 -2.16
N THR A 9 7.40 0.96 -1.29
CA THR A 9 8.40 2.03 -1.34
C THR A 9 9.80 1.51 -1.68
N GLY A 10 9.92 0.23 -2.04
CA GLY A 10 11.15 -0.41 -2.48
C GLY A 10 10.87 -1.36 -3.63
N THR A 11 11.66 -1.29 -4.70
CA THR A 11 11.43 -2.03 -5.95
C THR A 11 11.53 -3.54 -5.77
N PHE A 12 12.46 -4.02 -4.93
CA PHE A 12 12.66 -5.44 -4.68
C PHE A 12 11.48 -6.11 -3.93
N LEU A 13 10.62 -5.32 -3.27
CA LEU A 13 9.47 -5.85 -2.53
C LEU A 13 8.37 -6.35 -3.46
N ALA A 14 8.25 -5.79 -4.66
CA ALA A 14 7.19 -6.14 -5.60
C ALA A 14 7.23 -7.63 -5.96
N SER A 15 8.40 -8.16 -6.34
CA SER A 15 8.53 -9.59 -6.67
C SER A 15 8.28 -10.47 -5.45
N ILE A 16 8.85 -10.13 -4.30
CA ILE A 16 8.71 -10.90 -3.06
C ILE A 16 7.23 -11.01 -2.65
N PHE A 17 6.51 -9.89 -2.61
CA PHE A 17 5.10 -9.90 -2.22
C PHE A 17 4.20 -10.54 -3.27
N THR A 18 4.53 -10.41 -4.55
CA THR A 18 3.81 -11.10 -5.62
C THR A 18 3.90 -12.61 -5.44
N ASP A 19 5.11 -13.14 -5.22
CA ASP A 19 5.33 -14.58 -5.00
C ASP A 19 4.59 -15.07 -3.73
N LEU A 20 4.68 -14.32 -2.63
CA LEU A 20 3.97 -14.64 -1.39
C LEU A 20 2.43 -14.61 -1.56
N CYS A 21 1.90 -13.66 -2.33
CA CYS A 21 0.47 -13.60 -2.58
C CYS A 21 0.01 -14.76 -3.47
N HIS A 22 0.77 -15.14 -4.49
CA HIS A 22 0.45 -16.31 -5.31
C HIS A 22 0.48 -17.61 -4.51
N GLU A 23 1.40 -17.75 -3.55
CA GLU A 23 1.46 -18.92 -2.68
C GLU A 23 0.27 -18.96 -1.70
N ALA A 24 -0.03 -17.83 -1.05
CA ALA A 24 -1.06 -17.77 0.00
C ALA A 24 -2.50 -17.64 -0.54
N MET A 25 -2.67 -17.01 -1.71
CA MET A 25 -3.95 -16.62 -2.29
C MET A 25 -3.94 -16.81 -3.83
N PRO A 26 -3.85 -18.06 -4.31
CA PRO A 26 -3.66 -18.34 -5.75
C PRO A 26 -4.80 -17.87 -6.66
N ASP A 27 -5.99 -17.61 -6.10
CA ASP A 27 -7.17 -17.15 -6.85
C ASP A 27 -7.33 -15.62 -6.89
N VAL A 28 -6.36 -14.87 -6.32
CA VAL A 28 -6.35 -13.40 -6.28
C VAL A 28 -5.38 -12.86 -7.31
N GLU A 29 -5.88 -12.00 -8.20
CA GLU A 29 -5.03 -11.25 -9.12
C GLU A 29 -4.28 -10.16 -8.34
N VAL A 30 -2.99 -10.01 -8.59
CA VAL A 30 -2.16 -9.00 -7.92
C VAL A 30 -1.50 -8.06 -8.91
N PHE A 31 -1.45 -6.78 -8.57
CA PHE A 31 -0.60 -5.82 -9.27
C PHE A 31 0.16 -4.95 -8.28
N ASN A 32 1.31 -4.46 -8.72
CA ASN A 32 2.25 -3.74 -7.87
C ASN A 32 2.36 -2.28 -8.30
N MET A 33 2.36 -1.39 -7.32
CA MET A 33 2.71 0.02 -7.48
C MET A 33 3.93 0.30 -6.60
N VAL A 34 4.92 1.00 -7.15
CA VAL A 34 6.17 1.30 -6.42
C VAL A 34 6.47 2.78 -6.49
N ASP A 35 6.70 3.40 -5.33
CA ASP A 35 7.20 4.77 -5.23
C ASP A 35 8.23 4.92 -4.10
N GLU A 36 9.50 4.84 -4.48
CA GLU A 36 10.63 5.02 -3.55
C GLU A 36 10.71 6.43 -2.95
N SER A 37 10.12 7.43 -3.61
CA SER A 37 10.22 8.79 -3.12
C SER A 37 9.39 9.02 -1.85
N LEU A 38 8.36 8.21 -1.58
CA LEU A 38 7.58 8.32 -0.34
C LEU A 38 8.46 8.05 0.89
N ILE A 39 9.22 6.95 0.89
CA ILE A 39 10.12 6.63 2.00
C ILE A 39 11.33 7.58 2.04
N LYS A 40 11.93 7.92 0.88
CA LYS A 40 13.07 8.85 0.81
C LYS A 40 12.70 10.23 1.38
N ASN A 41 11.51 10.74 1.07
CA ASN A 41 11.03 12.01 1.60
C ASN A 41 10.73 11.93 3.10
N THR A 42 10.13 10.83 3.56
CA THR A 42 9.84 10.59 4.99
C THR A 42 11.13 10.55 5.81
N ILE A 43 12.15 9.83 5.33
CA ILE A 43 13.47 9.78 5.99
C ILE A 43 14.12 11.16 6.01
N LYS A 44 14.10 11.88 4.88
CA LYS A 44 14.71 13.21 4.79
C LYS A 44 14.07 14.23 5.73
N ALA A 45 12.75 14.18 5.89
CA ALA A 45 12.01 15.07 6.78
C ALA A 45 11.94 14.58 8.23
N ASN A 46 12.34 13.33 8.49
CA ASN A 46 12.13 12.62 9.75
C ASN A 46 10.64 12.55 10.18
N GLU A 47 9.72 12.70 9.22
CA GLU A 47 8.27 12.65 9.42
C GLU A 47 7.54 12.45 8.09
N VAL A 48 6.28 12.00 8.14
CA VAL A 48 5.42 11.96 6.96
C VAL A 48 4.83 13.36 6.74
N THR A 49 5.48 14.13 5.86
CA THR A 49 5.01 15.49 5.53
C THR A 49 3.62 15.49 4.86
N PRO A 50 2.87 16.61 4.89
CA PRO A 50 1.61 16.74 4.16
C PRO A 50 1.73 16.47 2.66
N GLN A 51 2.88 16.80 2.05
CA GLN A 51 3.15 16.50 0.64
C GLN A 51 3.28 14.99 0.41
N THR A 52 4.04 14.29 1.26
CA THR A 52 4.18 12.83 1.18
C THR A 52 2.84 12.14 1.41
N ALA A 53 2.07 12.58 2.41
CA ALA A 53 0.74 12.03 2.70
C ALA A 53 -0.22 12.20 1.51
N ARG A 54 -0.28 13.40 0.90
CA ARG A 54 -1.10 13.63 -0.29
C ARG A 54 -0.72 12.73 -1.45
N ARG A 55 0.58 12.49 -1.67
CA ARG A 55 1.05 11.60 -2.74
C ARG A 55 0.67 10.15 -2.46
N LEU A 56 0.78 9.69 -1.21
CA LEU A 56 0.29 8.38 -0.80
C LEU A 56 -1.20 8.23 -1.10
N VAL A 57 -2.04 9.19 -0.69
CA VAL A 57 -3.49 9.18 -0.97
C VAL A 57 -3.76 9.06 -2.48
N ASN A 58 -3.02 9.80 -3.31
CA ASN A 58 -3.20 9.72 -4.76
C ASN A 58 -2.83 8.35 -5.33
N HIS A 59 -1.78 7.69 -4.80
CA HIS A 59 -1.45 6.31 -5.20
C HIS A 59 -2.55 5.34 -4.83
N LEU A 60 -3.11 5.46 -3.62
CA LEU A 60 -4.19 4.58 -3.18
C LEU A 60 -5.46 4.78 -4.03
N LYS A 61 -5.79 6.03 -4.38
CA LYS A 61 -6.90 6.33 -5.30
C LYS A 61 -6.65 5.76 -6.69
N SER A 62 -5.42 5.91 -7.19
CA SER A 62 -5.04 5.36 -8.49
C SER A 62 -5.12 3.83 -8.51
N ALA A 63 -4.85 3.16 -7.39
CA ALA A 63 -5.03 1.70 -7.28
C ALA A 63 -6.51 1.30 -7.30
N GLU A 64 -7.37 2.03 -6.58
CA GLU A 64 -8.82 1.84 -6.63
C GLU A 64 -9.38 2.06 -8.06
N GLU A 65 -8.99 3.16 -8.71
CA GLU A 65 -9.39 3.48 -10.09
C GLU A 65 -8.86 2.46 -11.11
N ALA A 66 -7.74 1.78 -10.81
CA ALA A 66 -7.20 0.69 -11.61
C ALA A 66 -7.96 -0.64 -11.43
N GLY A 67 -8.97 -0.69 -10.53
CA GLY A 67 -9.82 -1.85 -10.33
C GLY A 67 -9.41 -2.76 -9.16
N ALA A 68 -8.64 -2.26 -8.20
CA ALA A 68 -8.35 -3.00 -6.98
C ALA A 68 -9.61 -3.16 -6.11
N ASP A 69 -9.83 -4.34 -5.54
CA ASP A 69 -10.85 -4.60 -4.53
C ASP A 69 -10.32 -4.37 -3.10
N ALA A 70 -9.00 -4.39 -2.94
CA ALA A 70 -8.29 -4.10 -1.70
C ALA A 70 -6.87 -3.60 -2.00
N ILE A 71 -6.25 -2.89 -1.06
CA ILE A 71 -4.87 -2.41 -1.17
C ILE A 71 -4.07 -2.87 0.05
N LEU A 72 -2.88 -3.44 -0.14
CA LEU A 72 -1.90 -3.70 0.90
C LEU A 72 -0.72 -2.73 0.78
N VAL A 73 -0.50 -1.93 1.82
CA VAL A 73 0.66 -1.05 1.94
C VAL A 73 1.76 -1.75 2.72
N THR A 74 2.90 -1.98 2.08
CA THR A 74 3.98 -2.80 2.66
C THR A 74 5.03 -1.99 3.43
N CYS A 75 4.84 -0.69 3.62
CA CYS A 75 5.78 0.19 4.32
C CYS A 75 5.15 0.74 5.61
N SER A 76 5.68 0.32 6.76
CA SER A 76 5.22 0.76 8.08
C SER A 76 5.53 2.24 8.36
N SER A 77 6.65 2.75 7.87
CA SER A 77 7.07 4.15 8.10
C SER A 77 6.10 5.21 7.56
N ILE A 78 5.24 4.85 6.60
CA ILE A 78 4.21 5.73 6.04
C ILE A 78 2.79 5.40 6.55
N GLY A 79 2.68 4.46 7.49
CA GLY A 79 1.44 3.94 8.05
C GLY A 79 0.46 4.99 8.59
N PRO A 80 0.89 6.03 9.34
CA PRO A 80 -0.02 7.06 9.84
C PRO A 80 -0.79 7.80 8.73
N ALA A 81 -0.17 7.97 7.55
CA ALA A 81 -0.84 8.60 6.42
C ALA A 81 -1.81 7.66 5.69
N VAL A 82 -1.65 6.33 5.84
CA VAL A 82 -2.60 5.33 5.32
C VAL A 82 -3.93 5.40 6.06
N GLU A 83 -3.90 5.52 7.39
CA GLU A 83 -5.11 5.62 8.21
C GLU A 83 -5.95 6.84 7.83
N ALA A 84 -5.30 7.99 7.64
CA ALA A 84 -5.96 9.19 7.16
C ALA A 84 -6.48 9.05 5.72
N ALA A 85 -5.86 8.21 4.88
CA ALA A 85 -6.25 8.00 3.50
C ALA A 85 -7.53 7.15 3.35
N GLN A 86 -7.78 6.22 4.29
CA GLN A 86 -8.92 5.30 4.24
C GLN A 86 -10.27 6.00 4.09
N GLN A 87 -10.43 7.21 4.64
CA GLN A 87 -11.67 7.99 4.54
C GLN A 87 -11.99 8.48 3.11
N PHE A 88 -11.02 8.39 2.18
CA PHE A 88 -11.14 8.87 0.81
C PHE A 88 -11.25 7.75 -0.23
N LEU A 89 -11.39 6.50 0.20
CA LEU A 89 -11.39 5.30 -0.63
C LEU A 89 -12.63 4.46 -0.29
N ASN A 90 -13.19 3.76 -1.27
CA ASN A 90 -14.34 2.87 -1.05
C ASN A 90 -13.93 1.43 -0.79
N ILE A 91 -12.64 1.12 -0.91
CA ILE A 91 -12.06 -0.21 -0.71
C ILE A 91 -11.16 -0.25 0.53
N PRO A 92 -10.99 -1.42 1.17
CA PRO A 92 -10.12 -1.57 2.33
C PRO A 92 -8.65 -1.33 1.97
N VAL A 93 -7.96 -0.56 2.81
CA VAL A 93 -6.50 -0.40 2.79
C VAL A 93 -5.91 -1.03 4.05
N ILE A 94 -5.10 -2.06 3.83
CA ILE A 94 -4.47 -2.87 4.86
C ILE A 94 -3.00 -2.46 4.94
N ARG A 95 -2.45 -2.43 6.14
CA ARG A 95 -1.01 -2.23 6.35
C ARG A 95 -0.38 -3.53 6.81
N VAL A 96 0.84 -3.79 6.34
CA VAL A 96 1.58 -5.01 6.71
C VAL A 96 1.95 -5.08 8.20
N ASP A 97 2.01 -3.94 8.89
CA ASP A 97 2.45 -3.83 10.29
C ASP A 97 1.31 -3.80 11.31
N VAL A 98 0.06 -3.82 10.85
CA VAL A 98 -1.09 -3.96 11.76
C VAL A 98 -1.29 -5.46 12.01
N PRO A 99 -1.26 -5.92 13.27
CA PRO A 99 -1.52 -7.31 13.58
C PRO A 99 -2.93 -7.69 13.09
N LEU A 100 -3.01 -8.73 12.25
CA LEU A 100 -4.28 -9.28 11.77
C LEU A 100 -5.12 -9.93 12.88
N ALA A 101 -4.53 -10.13 14.08
CA ALA A 101 -5.01 -11.05 15.11
C ALA A 101 -6.06 -10.50 16.11
N ASP A 102 -6.57 -9.29 15.93
CA ASP A 102 -7.61 -8.72 16.81
C ASP A 102 -9.02 -8.72 16.19
N ARG A 103 -9.37 -9.74 15.41
CA ARG A 103 -10.76 -10.04 15.01
C ARG A 103 -11.06 -11.52 15.05
#